data_AF-A0A2M7L1J1-F1
#
_entry.id   AF-A0A2M7L1J1-F1
#
_cell.length_a   1.000
_cell.length_b   1.000
_cell.length_c   1.000
_cell.angle_alpha   90.00
_cell.angle_beta   90.00
_cell.angle_gamma   90.00
#
_symmetry.space_group_name_H-M   'P 1'
#
loop_
_entity.id
_entity.type
_entity.pdbx_description
1 polymer ?
#
loop_
_entity_poly.entity_id
_entity_poly.type
_entity_poly.pdbx_seq_one_letter_code
_entity_poly.pdbx_strand_id
1 'polypeptide(L)'
;MQLTRDGQSVATKPTVYSRTPDWQWLIHDSPAEAAQRARLDLPPAFANTGRYENGCSLFPASGVAVLRQAAGDFTTQPESTAVAFSYGPYGGGHGHPDKLSIAVYAQGRQWIPQVGSMPYETNWKAEWTAQTISNNTVVVDGVSQKPTGERNTQWPADSATDKVLGKLDRFDAEHKLVSASCDSAYDGLLLHRTAELHGALVVDQYAITPQDAAGGKTHQFDYVLHIDGQFVESTAALSPRSGPLGDKCGYQHVEQKQGATIEGVTSLTFASGDKRLRLWIVPANATPLELILADGLSNSPTARMPMVVLRQGGASARYLTLFEPLDEKAPLRAVRLERGIAGGPAELVLERETESERVRLN
;
A
#
# COMPACT_ATOMS: atom_id res chain seq x y z
N MET A 1 18.98 -25.46 -18.56
CA MET A 1 18.74 -24.07 -18.17
C MET A 1 19.34 -23.88 -16.78
N GLN A 2 20.43 -23.12 -16.69
CA GLN A 2 21.21 -22.92 -15.47
C GLN A 2 20.91 -21.49 -14.98
N LEU A 3 20.29 -21.34 -13.82
CA LEU A 3 19.81 -20.06 -13.31
C LEU A 3 20.98 -19.18 -12.84
N THR A 4 20.87 -17.87 -13.03
CA THR A 4 21.86 -16.87 -12.60
C THR A 4 21.20 -15.73 -11.82
N ARG A 5 21.89 -15.21 -10.80
CA ARG A 5 21.55 -13.99 -10.03
C ARG A 5 22.75 -13.05 -10.09
N ASP A 6 22.54 -11.77 -10.41
CA ASP A 6 23.60 -10.75 -10.49
C ASP A 6 24.82 -11.18 -11.36
N GLY A 7 24.57 -11.94 -12.43
CA GLY A 7 25.61 -12.48 -13.31
C GLY A 7 26.36 -13.72 -12.79
N GLN A 8 26.01 -14.27 -11.62
CA GLN A 8 26.60 -15.49 -11.07
C GLN A 8 25.63 -16.68 -11.10
N SER A 9 26.16 -17.87 -11.37
CA SER A 9 25.35 -19.09 -11.47
C SER A 9 24.94 -19.64 -10.11
N VAL A 10 23.65 -19.99 -9.96
CA VAL A 10 23.08 -20.52 -8.72
C VAL A 10 23.06 -22.05 -8.78
N ALA A 11 23.63 -22.71 -7.77
CA ALA A 11 23.94 -24.14 -7.79
C ALA A 11 22.74 -25.07 -7.55
N THR A 12 21.57 -24.57 -7.15
CA THR A 12 20.47 -25.42 -6.68
C THR A 12 19.26 -25.34 -7.60
N LYS A 13 18.96 -26.44 -8.29
CA LYS A 13 17.65 -26.65 -8.94
C LYS A 13 16.56 -26.65 -7.85
N PRO A 14 15.43 -25.92 -8.01
CA PRO A 14 14.33 -25.99 -7.07
C PRO A 14 13.66 -27.36 -7.18
N THR A 15 14.04 -28.29 -6.30
CA THR A 15 13.28 -29.53 -6.07
C THR A 15 12.14 -29.23 -5.11
N VAL A 16 10.93 -29.64 -5.46
CA VAL A 16 9.64 -29.42 -4.78
C VAL A 16 9.55 -30.04 -3.37
N TYR A 17 10.67 -30.41 -2.76
CA TYR A 17 10.73 -31.22 -1.52
C TYR A 17 11.80 -30.78 -0.49
N SER A 18 12.30 -29.53 -0.54
CA SER A 18 13.03 -28.95 0.60
C SER A 18 12.12 -28.03 1.41
N ARG A 19 12.21 -28.11 2.76
CA ARG A 19 11.35 -27.45 3.77
C ARG A 19 11.39 -25.92 3.80
N THR A 20 11.89 -25.29 2.74
CA THR A 20 11.80 -23.85 2.49
C THR A 20 11.88 -23.67 0.98
N PRO A 21 10.77 -23.70 0.25
CA PRO A 21 10.77 -23.13 -1.09
C PRO A 21 10.96 -21.62 -0.91
N ASP A 22 12.00 -21.08 -1.55
CA ASP A 22 12.23 -19.64 -1.61
C ASP A 22 11.18 -19.03 -2.56
N TRP A 23 9.96 -18.86 -2.03
CA TRP A 23 8.84 -18.26 -2.72
C TRP A 23 9.02 -16.75 -2.94
N GLN A 24 10.09 -16.14 -2.40
CA GLN A 24 10.35 -14.71 -2.59
C GLN A 24 10.43 -14.35 -4.07
N TRP A 25 10.97 -15.25 -4.91
CA TRP A 25 11.07 -15.02 -6.34
C TRP A 25 9.73 -14.99 -7.08
N LEU A 26 8.67 -15.62 -6.55
CA LEU A 26 7.33 -15.58 -7.16
C LEU A 26 6.55 -14.31 -6.78
N ILE A 27 6.97 -13.65 -5.70
CA ILE A 27 6.30 -12.48 -5.13
C ILE A 27 7.00 -11.19 -5.59
N HIS A 28 8.33 -11.19 -5.70
CA HIS A 28 9.09 -9.93 -5.84
C HIS A 28 9.74 -9.69 -7.23
N ASP A 29 10.10 -10.72 -8.00
CA ASP A 29 10.79 -10.56 -9.30
C ASP A 29 10.15 -11.42 -10.41
N SER A 30 10.19 -10.96 -11.66
CA SER A 30 9.77 -11.78 -12.79
C SER A 30 10.92 -12.72 -13.23
N PRO A 31 10.64 -13.99 -13.56
CA PRO A 31 11.65 -14.90 -14.09
C PRO A 31 12.38 -14.38 -15.33
N ALA A 32 13.72 -14.48 -15.37
CA ALA A 32 14.52 -14.13 -16.55
C ALA A 32 14.14 -14.93 -17.81
N GLU A 33 13.56 -16.12 -17.62
CA GLU A 33 13.00 -16.97 -18.67
C GLU A 33 11.50 -17.17 -18.50
N ALA A 34 10.78 -16.16 -17.99
CA ALA A 34 9.33 -16.15 -18.08
C ALA A 34 8.97 -16.29 -19.56
N ALA A 35 8.33 -17.42 -19.90
CA ALA A 35 8.07 -17.83 -21.27
C ALA A 35 7.61 -16.65 -22.11
N GLN A 36 8.12 -16.57 -23.35
CA GLN A 36 7.67 -15.60 -24.34
C GLN A 36 6.14 -15.56 -24.37
N ARG A 37 5.63 -14.49 -23.74
CA ARG A 37 4.33 -13.85 -23.84
C ARG A 37 3.24 -14.75 -24.42
N ALA A 38 2.49 -15.40 -23.54
CA ALA A 38 1.06 -15.49 -23.82
C ALA A 38 0.56 -14.04 -23.84
N ARG A 39 0.23 -13.50 -25.01
CA ARG A 39 -0.62 -12.32 -25.07
C ARG A 39 -1.85 -12.65 -24.24
N LEU A 40 -2.02 -11.97 -23.12
CA LEU A 40 -3.28 -11.97 -22.40
C LEU A 40 -4.25 -11.13 -23.23
N ASP A 41 -4.73 -11.72 -24.34
CA ASP A 41 -5.92 -11.24 -25.05
C ASP A 41 -7.13 -11.60 -24.16
N LEU A 42 -7.19 -11.00 -22.97
CA LEU A 42 -8.33 -11.17 -22.08
C LEU A 42 -9.53 -10.50 -22.73
N PRO A 43 -10.66 -11.21 -22.89
CA PRO A 43 -11.90 -10.56 -23.24
C PRO A 43 -12.22 -9.46 -22.22
N PRO A 44 -12.95 -8.40 -22.60
CA PRO A 44 -13.30 -7.30 -21.70
C PRO A 44 -14.02 -7.75 -20.42
N ALA A 45 -14.68 -8.90 -20.46
CA ALA A 45 -15.17 -9.63 -19.30
C ALA A 45 -14.42 -10.96 -19.16
N PHE A 46 -13.96 -11.29 -17.96
CA PHE A 46 -13.30 -12.56 -17.65
C PHE A 46 -13.74 -13.07 -16.27
N ALA A 47 -13.61 -14.37 -16.02
CA ALA A 47 -14.25 -15.02 -14.85
C ALA A 47 -15.76 -14.70 -14.77
N ASN A 48 -16.41 -14.95 -13.64
CA ASN A 48 -17.87 -14.75 -13.52
C ASN A 48 -18.29 -13.28 -13.58
N THR A 49 -17.46 -12.37 -13.03
CA THR A 49 -17.77 -10.94 -12.90
C THR A 49 -16.58 -10.02 -13.17
N GLY A 50 -15.45 -10.56 -13.60
CA GLY A 50 -14.23 -9.79 -13.80
C GLY A 50 -14.30 -8.91 -15.05
N ARG A 51 -13.62 -7.76 -15.00
CA ARG A 51 -13.53 -6.81 -16.11
C ARG A 51 -12.07 -6.53 -16.42
N TYR A 52 -11.71 -6.54 -17.69
CA TYR A 52 -10.41 -6.09 -18.19
C TYR A 52 -10.61 -4.96 -19.20
N GLU A 53 -10.13 -3.77 -18.87
CA GLU A 53 -10.38 -2.58 -19.67
C GLU A 53 -9.17 -1.65 -19.54
N ASN A 54 -8.66 -1.14 -20.66
CA ASN A 54 -7.52 -0.23 -20.67
C ASN A 54 -6.34 -0.74 -19.81
N GLY A 55 -5.97 -2.02 -19.87
CA GLY A 55 -4.89 -2.60 -19.06
C GLY A 55 -5.21 -2.82 -17.57
N CYS A 56 -6.34 -2.28 -17.08
CA CYS A 56 -6.80 -2.42 -15.72
C CYS A 56 -7.69 -3.66 -15.57
N SER A 57 -7.61 -4.33 -14.42
CA SER A 57 -8.41 -5.50 -14.11
C SER A 57 -9.26 -5.24 -12.87
N LEU A 58 -10.53 -5.61 -12.89
CA LEU A 58 -11.41 -5.63 -11.72
C LEU A 58 -11.86 -7.06 -11.47
N PHE A 59 -11.78 -7.49 -10.22
CA PHE A 59 -12.25 -8.79 -9.74
C PHE A 59 -13.30 -8.55 -8.63
N PRO A 60 -14.57 -8.27 -8.98
CA PRO A 60 -15.57 -7.85 -8.00
C PRO A 60 -15.83 -8.87 -6.89
N ALA A 61 -15.80 -10.17 -7.22
CA ALA A 61 -16.11 -11.23 -6.27
C ALA A 61 -15.04 -11.39 -5.17
N SER A 62 -13.76 -11.31 -5.54
CA SER A 62 -12.64 -11.32 -4.57
C SER A 62 -12.35 -9.93 -4.01
N GLY A 63 -12.94 -8.89 -4.61
CA GLY A 63 -12.73 -7.47 -4.31
C GLY A 63 -11.28 -7.05 -4.44
N VAL A 64 -10.73 -7.23 -5.63
CA VAL A 64 -9.41 -6.73 -6.01
C VAL A 64 -9.55 -5.90 -7.29
N ALA A 65 -8.91 -4.75 -7.33
CA ALA A 65 -8.68 -4.01 -8.57
C ALA A 65 -7.18 -3.91 -8.83
N VAL A 66 -6.78 -3.95 -10.10
CA VAL A 66 -5.40 -3.71 -10.52
C VAL A 66 -5.41 -2.60 -11.56
N LEU A 67 -4.90 -1.43 -11.19
CA LEU A 67 -4.67 -0.33 -12.10
C LEU A 67 -3.31 -0.52 -12.76
N ARG A 68 -3.23 -0.31 -14.08
CA ARG A 68 -1.95 -0.33 -14.82
C ARG A 68 -1.84 0.90 -15.69
N GLN A 69 -0.69 1.56 -15.63
CA GLN A 69 -0.35 2.66 -16.52
C GLN A 69 -0.43 2.19 -17.99
N ALA A 70 0.17 1.05 -18.30
CA ALA A 70 0.13 0.46 -19.63
C ALA A 70 -1.30 0.01 -19.98
N ALA A 71 -1.87 0.58 -21.04
CA ALA A 71 -3.22 0.30 -21.53
C ALA A 71 -3.38 -1.04 -22.28
N GLY A 72 -2.28 -1.59 -22.79
CA GLY A 72 -2.25 -2.76 -23.66
C GLY A 72 -1.71 -4.01 -22.99
N ASP A 73 -0.98 -4.83 -23.75
CA ASP A 73 -0.26 -5.99 -23.22
C ASP A 73 0.82 -5.54 -22.23
N PHE A 74 0.48 -5.53 -20.93
CA PHE A 74 1.37 -5.11 -19.86
C PHE A 74 2.65 -5.95 -19.78
N THR A 75 2.66 -7.18 -20.33
CA THR A 75 3.87 -8.02 -20.40
C THR A 75 4.92 -7.46 -21.38
N THR A 76 4.52 -6.51 -22.22
CA THR A 76 5.42 -5.76 -23.10
C THR A 76 6.04 -4.54 -22.44
N GLN A 77 5.51 -4.12 -21.29
CA GLN A 77 5.94 -2.93 -20.54
C GLN A 77 6.18 -3.30 -19.07
N PRO A 78 7.14 -4.20 -18.79
CA PRO A 78 7.40 -4.70 -17.45
C PRO A 78 7.88 -3.61 -16.48
N GLU A 79 8.29 -2.44 -16.95
CA GLU A 79 8.68 -1.32 -16.07
C GLU A 79 7.51 -0.40 -15.69
N SER A 80 6.31 -0.59 -16.27
CA SER A 80 5.16 0.30 -16.08
C SER A 80 4.59 0.26 -14.67
N THR A 81 4.09 1.40 -14.20
CA THR A 81 3.48 1.49 -12.86
C THR A 81 2.17 0.71 -12.81
N ALA A 82 1.97 -0.03 -11.73
CA ALA A 82 0.71 -0.69 -11.41
C ALA A 82 0.40 -0.60 -9.91
N VAL A 83 -0.89 -0.54 -9.59
CA VAL A 83 -1.40 -0.57 -8.21
C VAL A 83 -2.39 -1.72 -8.09
N ALA A 84 -2.11 -2.66 -7.19
CA ALA A 84 -3.10 -3.62 -6.74
C ALA A 84 -3.82 -3.05 -5.51
N PHE A 85 -5.15 -3.09 -5.51
CA PHE A 85 -6.01 -2.52 -4.47
C PHE A 85 -6.95 -3.61 -3.96
N SER A 86 -6.85 -3.95 -2.68
CA SER A 86 -7.63 -5.00 -2.04
C SER A 86 -8.73 -4.41 -1.16
N TYR A 87 -9.99 -4.64 -1.52
CA TYR A 87 -11.16 -4.12 -0.78
C TYR A 87 -12.17 -5.18 -0.36
N GLY A 88 -12.13 -6.37 -0.93
CA GLY A 88 -13.21 -7.36 -0.88
C GLY A 88 -13.56 -7.98 0.48
N PRO A 89 -14.34 -9.09 0.46
CA PRO A 89 -14.70 -9.81 1.66
C PRO A 89 -13.47 -10.28 2.45
N TYR A 90 -13.65 -10.52 3.73
CA TYR A 90 -12.63 -11.17 4.54
C TYR A 90 -12.39 -12.61 4.06
N GLY A 91 -11.12 -12.97 3.81
CA GLY A 91 -10.73 -14.23 3.16
C GLY A 91 -10.77 -15.47 4.08
N GLY A 92 -11.60 -15.46 5.13
CA GLY A 92 -11.59 -16.48 6.19
C GLY A 92 -10.27 -16.51 6.97
N GLY A 93 -9.93 -17.66 7.57
CA GLY A 93 -8.70 -17.81 8.38
C GLY A 93 -7.40 -17.43 7.67
N HIS A 94 -7.35 -17.57 6.34
CA HIS A 94 -6.20 -17.17 5.53
C HIS A 94 -6.18 -15.68 5.19
N GLY A 95 -7.31 -14.98 5.38
CA GLY A 95 -7.44 -13.55 5.17
C GLY A 95 -6.60 -12.74 6.15
N HIS A 96 -6.23 -11.53 5.71
CA HIS A 96 -5.53 -10.55 6.53
C HIS A 96 -6.53 -9.46 6.96
N PRO A 97 -6.35 -8.83 8.13
CA PRO A 97 -7.15 -7.67 8.55
C PRO A 97 -6.65 -6.40 7.87
N ASP A 98 -6.76 -6.34 6.53
CA ASP A 98 -6.03 -5.40 5.67
C ASP A 98 -6.94 -4.65 4.69
N LYS A 99 -8.19 -4.36 5.08
CA LYS A 99 -9.14 -3.72 4.17
C LYS A 99 -8.57 -2.41 3.63
N LEU A 100 -8.77 -2.22 2.33
CA LEU A 100 -8.28 -1.10 1.54
C LEU A 100 -6.75 -1.03 1.46
N SER A 101 -6.04 -2.16 1.59
CA SER A 101 -4.59 -2.22 1.38
C SER A 101 -4.21 -2.07 -0.10
N ILE A 102 -3.02 -1.52 -0.34
CA ILE A 102 -2.43 -1.40 -1.68
C ILE A 102 -1.10 -2.13 -1.81
N ALA A 103 -0.77 -2.51 -3.03
CA ALA A 103 0.59 -2.83 -3.45
C ALA A 103 0.96 -1.95 -4.65
N VAL A 104 2.20 -1.47 -4.72
CA VAL A 104 2.70 -0.62 -5.81
C VAL A 104 3.89 -1.27 -6.48
N TYR A 105 3.77 -1.44 -7.78
CA TYR A 105 4.81 -1.91 -8.67
C TYR A 105 5.19 -0.79 -9.63
N ALA A 106 6.48 -0.55 -9.83
CA ALA A 106 7.00 0.39 -10.81
C ALA A 106 8.48 0.12 -11.05
N GLN A 107 9.00 0.54 -12.21
CA GLN A 107 10.41 0.30 -12.56
C GLN A 107 10.77 -1.18 -12.37
N GLY A 108 9.93 -2.10 -12.87
CA GLY A 108 10.28 -3.51 -12.93
C GLY A 108 10.21 -4.26 -11.61
N ARG A 109 9.82 -3.62 -10.51
CA ARG A 109 9.83 -4.20 -9.16
C ARG A 109 8.66 -3.74 -8.30
N GLN A 110 8.41 -4.48 -7.22
CA GLN A 110 7.51 -4.04 -6.16
C GLN A 110 8.23 -3.06 -5.24
N TRP A 111 7.69 -1.85 -5.14
CA TRP A 111 8.18 -0.84 -4.20
C TRP A 111 7.42 -0.87 -2.88
N ILE A 112 6.10 -1.11 -2.95
CA ILE A 112 5.23 -1.27 -1.79
C ILE A 112 4.61 -2.67 -1.90
N PRO A 113 5.23 -3.69 -1.28
CA PRO A 113 4.77 -5.06 -1.40
C PRO A 113 3.63 -5.36 -0.42
N GLN A 114 2.82 -6.38 -0.71
CA GLN A 114 2.04 -7.05 0.32
C GLN A 114 2.95 -7.93 1.16
N VAL A 115 2.71 -8.02 2.47
CA VAL A 115 3.53 -8.81 3.39
C VAL A 115 3.48 -10.32 3.11
N GLY A 116 2.50 -10.80 2.35
CA GLY A 116 2.36 -12.22 2.05
C GLY A 116 2.06 -13.03 3.31
N SER A 117 2.70 -14.18 3.50
CA SER A 117 2.45 -15.06 4.66
C SER A 117 3.74 -15.44 5.36
N MET A 118 3.70 -15.45 6.69
CA MET A 118 4.69 -16.15 7.52
C MET A 118 4.42 -17.67 7.51
N PRO A 119 5.40 -18.51 7.87
CA PRO A 119 5.20 -19.95 7.99
C PRO A 119 3.98 -20.31 8.85
N TYR A 120 3.07 -21.12 8.31
CA TYR A 120 1.72 -21.35 8.84
C TYR A 120 1.65 -22.03 10.21
N GLU A 121 2.75 -22.57 10.75
CA GLU A 121 2.80 -23.22 12.07
C GLU A 121 3.71 -22.48 13.05
N THR A 122 3.81 -21.16 12.91
CA THR A 122 4.61 -20.31 13.80
C THR A 122 3.74 -19.24 14.47
N ASN A 123 4.20 -18.76 15.63
CA ASN A 123 3.57 -17.64 16.34
C ASN A 123 3.47 -16.38 15.46
N TRP A 124 4.38 -16.21 14.50
CA TRP A 124 4.42 -15.07 13.58
C TRP A 124 3.18 -14.90 12.71
N LYS A 125 2.42 -15.98 12.45
CA LYS A 125 1.14 -15.82 11.77
C LYS A 125 0.20 -14.94 12.61
N ALA A 126 0.11 -15.20 13.92
CA ALA A 126 -0.74 -14.47 14.86
C ALA A 126 -0.12 -13.11 15.26
N GLU A 127 1.18 -13.08 15.55
CA GLU A 127 1.88 -11.89 16.07
C GLU A 127 2.18 -10.83 15.01
N TRP A 128 2.22 -11.20 13.72
CA TRP A 128 2.56 -10.28 12.62
C TRP A 128 1.54 -10.29 11.49
N THR A 129 1.46 -11.36 10.69
CA THR A 129 0.65 -11.31 9.43
C THR A 129 -0.86 -11.30 9.64
N ALA A 130 -1.34 -11.73 10.81
CA ALA A 130 -2.74 -11.56 11.22
C ALA A 130 -3.01 -10.20 11.86
N GLN A 131 -2.06 -9.25 11.83
CA GLN A 131 -2.18 -7.92 12.39
C GLN A 131 -2.16 -6.84 11.30
N THR A 132 -2.98 -5.79 11.43
CA THR A 132 -3.14 -4.76 10.40
C THR A 132 -1.85 -3.97 10.17
N ILE A 133 -1.05 -3.74 11.21
CA ILE A 133 0.24 -3.03 11.13
C ILE A 133 1.24 -3.68 10.14
N SER A 134 1.04 -4.95 9.79
CA SER A 134 1.85 -5.64 8.77
C SER A 134 1.41 -5.36 7.32
N ASN A 135 0.38 -4.54 7.09
CA ASN A 135 -0.20 -4.29 5.77
C ASN A 135 -0.23 -2.79 5.44
N ASN A 136 -0.29 -2.46 4.14
CA ASN A 136 -0.22 -1.07 3.66
C ASN A 136 -1.59 -0.36 3.74
N THR A 137 -2.10 -0.18 4.95
CA THR A 137 -3.42 0.41 5.21
C THR A 137 -3.42 1.18 6.54
N VAL A 138 -4.58 1.64 6.99
CA VAL A 138 -4.73 2.38 8.24
C VAL A 138 -5.00 1.42 9.41
N VAL A 139 -4.32 1.71 10.52
CA VAL A 139 -4.56 1.16 11.85
C VAL A 139 -5.18 2.23 12.76
N VAL A 140 -6.19 1.85 13.53
CA VAL A 140 -6.85 2.73 14.52
C VAL A 140 -6.50 2.28 15.93
N ASP A 141 -6.08 3.21 16.79
CA ASP A 141 -5.76 3.02 18.21
C ASP A 141 -4.71 1.93 18.48
N GLY A 142 -3.85 1.63 17.50
CA GLY A 142 -2.88 0.53 17.57
C GLY A 142 -3.54 -0.86 17.62
N VAL A 143 -4.76 -0.98 17.12
CA VAL A 143 -5.57 -2.21 17.12
C VAL A 143 -5.81 -2.66 15.69
N SER A 144 -5.65 -3.95 15.44
CA SER A 144 -5.94 -4.52 14.12
C SER A 144 -7.42 -4.41 13.77
N GLN A 145 -7.70 -4.22 12.49
CA GLN A 145 -9.05 -4.31 11.93
C GLN A 145 -9.70 -5.63 12.36
N LYS A 146 -11.03 -5.63 12.43
CA LYS A 146 -11.79 -6.87 12.54
C LYS A 146 -11.42 -7.82 11.39
N PRO A 147 -11.50 -9.13 11.60
CA PRO A 147 -11.90 -9.82 12.83
C PRO A 147 -10.71 -10.10 13.76
N THR A 148 -9.53 -9.52 13.56
CA THR A 148 -8.43 -9.72 14.52
C THR A 148 -8.68 -8.92 15.79
N GLY A 149 -8.89 -7.60 15.69
CA GLY A 149 -9.00 -6.74 16.87
C GLY A 149 -7.73 -6.79 17.71
N GLU A 150 -7.87 -6.81 19.04
CA GLU A 150 -6.74 -6.93 19.97
C GLU A 150 -6.25 -8.38 20.18
N ARG A 151 -6.85 -9.35 19.47
CA ARG A 151 -6.56 -10.77 19.70
C ARG A 151 -5.25 -11.19 19.05
N ASN A 152 -4.49 -12.01 19.76
CA ASN A 152 -3.36 -12.74 19.19
C ASN A 152 -3.84 -14.10 18.63
N THR A 153 -4.60 -14.04 17.52
CA THR A 153 -5.21 -15.23 16.89
C THR A 153 -4.52 -15.53 15.57
N GLN A 154 -4.14 -16.79 15.37
CA GLN A 154 -3.45 -17.25 14.16
C GLN A 154 -4.36 -17.32 12.93
N TRP A 155 -5.63 -17.68 13.14
CA TRP A 155 -6.63 -17.88 12.09
C TRP A 155 -7.89 -17.05 12.40
N PRO A 156 -7.79 -15.71 12.43
CA PRO A 156 -8.96 -14.87 12.66
C PRO A 156 -9.96 -15.09 11.53
N ALA A 157 -11.24 -15.12 11.86
CA ALA A 157 -12.33 -15.32 10.92
C ALA A 157 -13.48 -14.41 11.31
N ASP A 158 -14.14 -13.83 10.31
CA ASP A 158 -15.37 -13.11 10.50
C ASP A 158 -16.54 -14.11 10.60
N SER A 159 -17.75 -13.61 10.86
CA SER A 159 -18.92 -14.47 11.03
C SER A 159 -20.09 -13.98 10.20
N ALA A 160 -21.12 -14.81 10.03
CA ALA A 160 -22.32 -14.41 9.30
C ALA A 160 -23.00 -13.15 9.86
N THR A 161 -22.83 -12.88 11.16
CA THR A 161 -23.43 -11.75 11.90
C THR A 161 -22.48 -10.58 12.14
N ASP A 162 -21.19 -10.74 11.89
CA ASP A 162 -20.15 -9.71 12.04
C ASP A 162 -19.14 -9.89 10.89
N LYS A 163 -19.59 -9.57 9.67
CA LYS A 163 -18.81 -9.71 8.44
C LYS A 163 -17.94 -8.49 8.24
N VAL A 164 -16.71 -8.71 7.77
CA VAL A 164 -15.82 -7.61 7.36
C VAL A 164 -15.75 -7.56 5.84
N LEU A 165 -16.34 -6.51 5.28
CA LEU A 165 -16.55 -6.37 3.85
C LEU A 165 -16.30 -4.92 3.41
N GLY A 166 -15.32 -4.72 2.55
CA GLY A 166 -15.24 -3.46 1.81
C GLY A 166 -16.10 -3.49 0.55
N LYS A 167 -16.49 -2.31 0.11
CA LYS A 167 -17.42 -2.04 -0.98
C LYS A 167 -16.69 -1.23 -2.04
N LEU A 168 -16.80 -1.65 -3.30
CA LEU A 168 -16.30 -0.84 -4.41
C LEU A 168 -17.23 0.36 -4.59
N ASP A 169 -16.67 1.57 -4.54
CA ASP A 169 -17.43 2.80 -4.78
C ASP A 169 -17.29 3.22 -6.25
N ARG A 170 -16.08 3.14 -6.81
CA ARG A 170 -15.80 3.46 -8.22
C ARG A 170 -14.66 2.62 -8.78
N PHE A 171 -14.82 2.18 -10.02
CA PHE A 171 -13.73 1.68 -10.85
C PHE A 171 -13.83 2.33 -12.22
N ASP A 172 -12.80 3.07 -12.59
CA ASP A 172 -12.74 3.84 -13.83
C ASP A 172 -11.43 3.52 -14.53
N ALA A 173 -11.50 2.60 -15.49
CA ALA A 173 -10.33 2.12 -16.22
C ALA A 173 -9.78 3.18 -17.19
N GLU A 174 -10.63 4.07 -17.70
CA GLU A 174 -10.22 5.16 -18.58
C GLU A 174 -9.33 6.15 -17.83
N HIS A 175 -9.78 6.58 -16.64
CA HIS A 175 -9.05 7.50 -15.77
C HIS A 175 -8.10 6.82 -14.78
N LYS A 176 -7.91 5.50 -14.90
CA LYS A 176 -7.03 4.68 -14.04
C LYS A 176 -7.27 4.91 -12.55
N LEU A 177 -8.53 4.82 -12.13
CA LEU A 177 -8.95 5.13 -10.76
C LEU A 177 -9.73 3.96 -10.16
N VAL A 178 -9.48 3.71 -8.87
CA VAL A 178 -10.33 2.86 -8.03
C VAL A 178 -10.58 3.55 -6.70
N SER A 179 -11.83 3.54 -6.24
CA SER A 179 -12.20 3.93 -4.88
C SER A 179 -13.07 2.88 -4.23
N ALA A 180 -12.85 2.67 -2.93
CA ALA A 180 -13.61 1.72 -2.14
C ALA A 180 -13.69 2.16 -0.68
N SER A 181 -14.72 1.66 -0.01
CA SER A 181 -15.05 1.98 1.37
C SER A 181 -15.17 0.74 2.24
N CYS A 182 -14.98 0.89 3.54
CA CYS A 182 -15.21 -0.17 4.53
C CYS A 182 -15.72 0.45 5.83
N ASP A 183 -16.93 0.08 6.22
CA ASP A 183 -17.64 0.53 7.44
C ASP A 183 -17.66 -0.56 8.54
N SER A 184 -17.04 -1.72 8.26
CA SER A 184 -17.08 -2.92 9.11
C SER A 184 -15.71 -3.30 9.70
N ALA A 185 -14.63 -2.63 9.30
CA ALA A 185 -13.28 -2.90 9.80
C ALA A 185 -13.07 -2.41 11.25
N TYR A 186 -13.68 -1.28 11.60
CA TYR A 186 -13.66 -0.67 12.94
C TYR A 186 -15.05 -0.14 13.29
N ASP A 187 -15.47 -0.31 14.54
CA ASP A 187 -16.79 0.14 14.98
C ASP A 187 -16.90 1.67 14.94
N GLY A 188 -17.98 2.17 14.33
CA GLY A 188 -18.28 3.61 14.27
C GLY A 188 -17.42 4.43 13.29
N LEU A 189 -16.56 3.79 12.50
CA LEU A 189 -15.68 4.47 11.53
C LEU A 189 -15.96 3.99 10.10
N LEU A 190 -15.91 4.93 9.16
CA LEU A 190 -15.90 4.68 7.72
C LEU A 190 -14.50 4.92 7.20
N LEU A 191 -13.92 3.91 6.57
CA LEU A 191 -12.66 3.99 5.85
C LEU A 191 -13.00 4.16 4.38
N HIS A 192 -12.42 5.14 3.70
CA HIS A 192 -12.61 5.36 2.28
C HIS A 192 -11.27 5.69 1.63
N ARG A 193 -10.89 4.93 0.61
CA ARG A 193 -9.60 5.08 -0.05
C ARG A 193 -9.76 5.10 -1.56
N THR A 194 -9.08 6.04 -2.19
CA THR A 194 -8.99 6.19 -3.65
C THR A 194 -7.53 6.10 -4.07
N ALA A 195 -7.24 5.25 -5.04
CA ALA A 195 -5.95 5.20 -5.73
C ALA A 195 -6.16 5.50 -7.21
N GLU A 196 -5.29 6.32 -7.78
CA GLU A 196 -5.34 6.71 -9.18
C GLU A 196 -3.93 6.83 -9.79
N LEU A 197 -3.83 6.61 -11.10
CA LEU A 197 -2.58 6.75 -11.85
C LEU A 197 -2.61 7.97 -12.76
N HIS A 198 -1.62 8.85 -12.61
CA HIS A 198 -1.34 9.98 -13.52
C HIS A 198 0.01 9.73 -14.20
N GLY A 199 -0.04 9.09 -15.36
CA GLY A 199 1.16 8.50 -15.96
C GLY A 199 1.75 7.41 -15.06
N ALA A 200 3.03 7.55 -14.68
CA ALA A 200 3.70 6.62 -13.77
C ALA A 200 3.50 6.96 -12.28
N LEU A 201 2.94 8.14 -11.97
CA LEU A 201 2.69 8.61 -10.61
C LEU A 201 1.43 7.95 -10.05
N VAL A 202 1.52 7.46 -8.82
CA VAL A 202 0.34 7.05 -8.06
C VAL A 202 -0.08 8.19 -7.14
N VAL A 203 -1.35 8.58 -7.18
CA VAL A 203 -1.96 9.46 -6.17
C VAL A 203 -2.86 8.61 -5.29
N ASP A 204 -2.64 8.67 -3.97
CA ASP A 204 -3.33 7.87 -2.96
C ASP A 204 -3.99 8.78 -1.92
N GLN A 205 -5.31 8.64 -1.82
CA GLN A 205 -6.17 9.44 -0.96
C GLN A 205 -6.86 8.50 0.02
N TYR A 206 -6.61 8.65 1.32
CA TYR A 206 -7.20 7.79 2.34
C TYR A 206 -7.86 8.62 3.45
N ALA A 207 -9.19 8.57 3.54
CA ALA A 207 -9.99 9.23 4.56
C ALA A 207 -10.59 8.23 5.56
N ILE A 208 -10.66 8.65 6.82
CA ILE A 208 -11.30 7.92 7.91
C ILE A 208 -12.20 8.90 8.65
N THR A 209 -13.50 8.61 8.68
CA THR A 209 -14.51 9.51 9.24
C THR A 209 -15.43 8.77 10.22
N PRO A 210 -15.90 9.43 11.29
CA PRO A 210 -16.97 8.90 12.12
C PRO A 210 -18.24 8.64 11.30
N GLN A 211 -18.94 7.54 11.61
CA GLN A 211 -20.26 7.26 11.04
C GLN A 211 -21.37 8.05 11.74
N ASP A 212 -21.15 8.45 13.01
CA ASP A 212 -22.10 9.23 13.79
C ASP A 212 -21.73 10.71 13.86
N ALA A 213 -22.73 11.59 13.68
CA ALA A 213 -22.57 13.04 13.63
C ALA A 213 -22.33 13.70 15.02
N ALA A 214 -22.49 12.97 16.11
CA ALA A 214 -22.37 13.49 17.47
C ALA A 214 -20.91 13.39 17.97
N GLY A 215 -20.09 14.38 17.60
CA GLY A 215 -18.79 14.65 18.24
C GLY A 215 -17.90 13.42 18.41
N GLY A 216 -17.34 12.92 17.29
CA GLY A 216 -16.58 11.69 17.25
C GLY A 216 -15.48 11.58 18.32
N LYS A 217 -15.38 10.40 18.93
CA LYS A 217 -14.29 10.03 19.83
C LYS A 217 -12.94 10.35 19.17
N THR A 218 -11.99 10.87 19.94
CA THR A 218 -10.62 11.04 19.45
C THR A 218 -9.92 9.69 19.37
N HIS A 219 -9.27 9.42 18.25
CA HIS A 219 -8.50 8.23 17.94
C HIS A 219 -7.08 8.58 17.53
N GLN A 220 -6.19 7.59 17.62
CA GLN A 220 -4.91 7.59 16.91
C GLN A 220 -5.10 6.84 15.59
N PHE A 221 -4.76 7.49 14.48
CA PHE A 221 -4.74 6.88 13.15
C PHE A 221 -3.31 6.75 12.68
N ASP A 222 -2.91 5.54 12.29
CA ASP A 222 -1.60 5.26 11.69
C ASP A 222 -1.81 4.77 10.27
N TYR A 223 -1.43 5.57 9.26
CA TYR A 223 -1.31 5.06 7.89
C TYR A 223 0.07 4.46 7.68
N VAL A 224 0.09 3.18 7.34
CA VAL A 224 1.30 2.36 7.29
C VAL A 224 1.66 2.02 5.85
N LEU A 225 2.95 2.13 5.52
CA LEU A 225 3.53 1.75 4.24
C LEU A 225 4.82 0.98 4.46
N HIS A 226 4.91 -0.23 3.90
CA HIS A 226 6.16 -1.00 3.82
C HIS A 226 6.84 -0.68 2.50
N ILE A 227 8.12 -0.29 2.55
CA ILE A 227 8.89 0.11 1.38
C ILE A 227 10.02 -0.89 1.14
N ASP A 228 9.99 -1.59 0.01
CA ASP A 228 11.09 -2.45 -0.43
C ASP A 228 12.20 -1.60 -1.06
N GLY A 229 12.98 -0.90 -0.23
CA GLY A 229 14.10 -0.09 -0.66
C GLY A 229 14.80 0.57 0.52
N GLN A 230 16.05 0.99 0.32
CA GLN A 230 16.82 1.66 1.35
C GLN A 230 16.44 3.14 1.43
N PHE A 231 16.20 3.65 2.64
CA PHE A 231 15.96 5.08 2.85
C PHE A 231 17.22 5.88 2.45
N VAL A 232 17.02 6.97 1.70
CA VAL A 232 18.11 7.81 1.18
C VAL A 232 18.07 9.19 1.83
N GLU A 233 16.94 9.88 1.72
CA GLU A 233 16.84 11.28 2.14
C GLU A 233 15.39 11.67 2.44
N SER A 234 15.26 12.77 3.18
CA SER A 234 14.00 13.41 3.56
C SER A 234 14.16 14.91 3.43
N THR A 235 13.11 15.60 2.95
CA THR A 235 13.06 17.07 2.99
C THR A 235 12.69 17.60 4.38
N ALA A 236 12.08 16.77 5.23
CA ALA A 236 11.85 17.09 6.63
C ALA A 236 13.09 16.80 7.48
N ALA A 237 13.35 17.63 8.49
CA ALA A 237 14.41 17.42 9.46
C ALA A 237 14.04 16.27 10.41
N LEU A 238 14.62 15.09 10.18
CA LEU A 238 14.35 13.89 10.96
C LEU A 238 15.23 13.83 12.21
N SER A 239 14.61 13.53 13.36
CA SER A 239 15.32 13.26 14.61
C SER A 239 15.41 11.76 14.87
N PRO A 240 16.53 11.25 15.41
CA PRO A 240 16.64 9.85 15.81
C PRO A 240 15.56 9.42 16.81
N ARG A 241 15.10 8.19 16.67
CA ARG A 241 14.16 7.50 17.56
C ARG A 241 14.64 6.06 17.77
N SER A 242 14.13 5.41 18.80
CA SER A 242 14.48 4.03 19.12
C SER A 242 13.38 3.35 19.92
N GLY A 243 13.39 2.03 19.93
CA GLY A 243 12.43 1.20 20.63
C GLY A 243 11.22 0.85 19.77
N PRO A 244 10.37 -0.07 20.28
CA PRO A 244 9.21 -0.53 19.57
C PRO A 244 8.21 0.63 19.36
N LEU A 245 7.44 0.57 18.28
CA LEU A 245 6.42 1.56 17.94
C LEU A 245 5.22 1.51 18.91
N GLY A 246 5.05 0.39 19.60
CA GLY A 246 3.99 0.10 20.57
C GLY A 246 4.19 -1.30 21.16
N ASP A 247 3.25 -1.78 21.96
CA ASP A 247 3.39 -3.00 22.77
C ASP A 247 2.42 -4.13 22.39
N LYS A 248 1.54 -3.91 21.42
CA LYS A 248 0.47 -4.85 21.04
C LYS A 248 0.24 -4.91 19.53
N CYS A 249 -0.54 -5.90 19.10
CA CYS A 249 -1.06 -6.02 17.73
C CYS A 249 0.01 -5.87 16.64
N GLY A 250 1.20 -6.41 16.87
CA GLY A 250 2.34 -6.38 15.94
C GLY A 250 3.25 -5.16 16.10
N TYR A 251 2.80 -4.08 16.76
CA TYR A 251 3.63 -2.88 16.99
C TYR A 251 4.90 -3.16 17.79
N GLN A 252 4.87 -4.18 18.65
CA GLN A 252 6.04 -4.64 19.40
C GLN A 252 7.16 -5.18 18.49
N HIS A 253 6.85 -5.46 17.23
CA HIS A 253 7.80 -5.90 16.21
C HIS A 253 8.17 -4.79 15.22
N VAL A 254 7.78 -3.53 15.45
CA VAL A 254 8.16 -2.40 14.60
C VAL A 254 9.15 -1.53 15.35
N GLU A 255 10.41 -1.47 14.90
CA GLU A 255 11.46 -0.71 15.56
C GLU A 255 11.56 0.70 14.98
N GLN A 256 11.34 1.73 15.78
CA GLN A 256 11.47 3.12 15.33
C GLN A 256 12.93 3.46 15.01
N LYS A 257 13.15 4.30 14.00
CA LYS A 257 14.48 4.77 13.60
C LYS A 257 14.60 6.27 13.69
N GLN A 258 13.66 6.98 13.07
CA GLN A 258 13.68 8.44 12.99
C GLN A 258 12.24 8.96 12.90
N GLY A 259 12.05 10.24 13.16
CA GLY A 259 10.75 10.87 12.89
C GLY A 259 10.78 12.38 12.96
N ALA A 260 9.68 12.97 12.53
CA ALA A 260 9.45 14.42 12.53
C ALA A 260 7.96 14.71 12.65
N THR A 261 7.63 15.91 13.11
CA THR A 261 6.30 16.49 12.91
C THR A 261 6.34 17.28 11.62
N ILE A 262 5.43 16.99 10.69
CA ILE A 262 5.37 17.64 9.37
C ILE A 262 4.12 18.53 9.27
N GLU A 263 4.35 19.79 8.91
CA GLU A 263 3.30 20.80 8.72
C GLU A 263 3.13 21.20 7.24
N GLY A 264 4.17 20.96 6.43
CA GLY A 264 4.20 21.23 5.01
C GLY A 264 4.43 19.96 4.18
N VAL A 265 4.31 20.11 2.86
CA VAL A 265 4.60 19.03 1.92
C VAL A 265 6.03 18.54 2.13
N THR A 266 6.16 17.24 2.33
CA THR A 266 7.43 16.56 2.62
C THR A 266 7.65 15.46 1.60
N SER A 267 8.89 15.19 1.21
CA SER A 267 9.22 14.01 0.42
C SER A 267 10.27 13.14 1.09
N LEU A 268 10.14 11.83 0.87
CA LEU A 268 11.07 10.79 1.30
C LEU A 268 11.53 10.03 0.06
N THR A 269 12.83 9.85 -0.11
CA THR A 269 13.38 9.07 -1.24
C THR A 269 13.92 7.74 -0.74
N PHE A 270 13.55 6.66 -1.44
CA PHE A 270 14.05 5.30 -1.24
C PHE A 270 14.75 4.81 -2.52
N ALA A 271 15.77 3.97 -2.39
CA ALA A 271 16.55 3.45 -3.50
C ALA A 271 16.72 1.93 -3.47
N SER A 272 16.86 1.35 -4.66
CA SER A 272 17.31 -0.03 -4.87
C SER A 272 18.08 -0.09 -6.18
N GLY A 273 19.39 -0.33 -6.08
CA GLY A 273 20.29 -0.15 -7.22
C GLY A 273 20.25 1.28 -7.75
N ASP A 274 20.01 1.42 -9.06
CA ASP A 274 19.84 2.68 -9.77
C ASP A 274 18.41 3.24 -9.73
N LYS A 275 17.44 2.45 -9.26
CA LYS A 275 16.02 2.81 -9.20
C LYS A 275 15.71 3.55 -7.91
N ARG A 276 14.83 4.55 -8.00
CA ARG A 276 14.41 5.36 -6.86
C ARG A 276 12.90 5.58 -6.86
N LEU A 277 12.31 5.50 -5.67
CA LEU A 277 10.94 5.89 -5.40
C LEU A 277 10.94 7.10 -4.47
N ARG A 278 10.26 8.17 -4.85
CA ARG A 278 9.97 9.30 -3.98
C ARG A 278 8.53 9.24 -3.52
N LEU A 279 8.35 9.24 -2.20
CA LEU A 279 7.07 9.38 -1.54
C LEU A 279 6.85 10.85 -1.20
N TRP A 280 5.83 11.48 -1.78
CA TRP A 280 5.37 12.80 -1.35
C TRP A 280 4.26 12.64 -0.32
N ILE A 281 4.35 13.39 0.78
CA ILE A 281 3.35 13.44 1.85
C ILE A 281 2.80 14.86 1.88
N VAL A 282 1.49 14.97 1.66
CA VAL A 282 0.79 16.26 1.59
C VAL A 282 -0.14 16.34 2.80
N PRO A 283 0.20 17.14 3.84
CA PRO A 283 -0.69 17.34 4.97
C PRO A 283 -2.07 17.84 4.53
N ALA A 284 -3.11 17.03 4.77
CA ALA A 284 -4.48 17.32 4.34
C ALA A 284 -5.36 17.88 5.47
N ASN A 285 -4.88 17.82 6.72
CA ASN A 285 -5.61 18.26 7.91
C ASN A 285 -4.87 19.39 8.64
N ALA A 286 -5.57 20.08 9.54
CA ALA A 286 -4.98 21.11 10.39
C ALA A 286 -4.23 20.56 11.61
N THR A 287 -4.39 19.27 11.92
CA THR A 287 -3.66 18.63 13.02
C THR A 287 -2.23 18.28 12.57
N PRO A 288 -1.24 18.39 13.48
CA PRO A 288 0.12 18.00 13.17
C PRO A 288 0.17 16.53 12.76
N LEU A 289 0.82 16.25 11.63
CA LEU A 289 1.04 14.91 11.12
C LEU A 289 2.41 14.44 11.60
N GLU A 290 2.46 13.33 12.32
CA GLU A 290 3.70 12.73 12.75
C GLU A 290 4.19 11.74 11.70
N LEU A 291 5.38 11.98 11.16
CA LEU A 291 6.10 11.08 10.28
C LEU A 291 7.08 10.24 11.10
N ILE A 292 6.99 8.93 10.98
CA ILE A 292 7.87 7.97 11.64
C ILE A 292 8.47 7.04 10.58
N LEU A 293 9.80 7.00 10.53
CA LEU A 293 10.55 5.95 9.83
C LEU A 293 10.87 4.84 10.82
N ALA A 294 10.55 3.60 10.46
CA ALA A 294 10.73 2.42 11.28
C ALA A 294 11.16 1.21 10.44
N ASP A 295 11.51 0.11 11.10
CA ASP A 295 11.73 -1.19 10.48
C ASP A 295 10.72 -2.21 11.03
N GLY A 296 9.85 -2.71 10.16
CA GLY A 296 8.93 -3.82 10.46
C GLY A 296 9.52 -5.17 10.10
N LEU A 297 8.81 -6.24 10.44
CA LEU A 297 9.11 -7.56 9.87
C LEU A 297 8.62 -7.60 8.42
N SER A 298 9.36 -8.30 7.58
CA SER A 298 8.93 -8.63 6.22
C SER A 298 7.97 -9.84 6.23
N ASN A 299 7.99 -10.67 5.18
CA ASN A 299 7.37 -12.00 5.17
C ASN A 299 8.21 -13.08 5.87
N SER A 300 9.33 -12.68 6.51
CA SER A 300 10.24 -13.54 7.25
C SER A 300 10.55 -12.95 8.62
N PRO A 301 10.59 -13.77 9.69
CA PRO A 301 10.81 -13.28 11.05
C PRO A 301 12.22 -12.76 11.30
N THR A 302 13.17 -13.08 10.41
CA THR A 302 14.56 -12.63 10.52
C THR A 302 14.90 -11.49 9.57
N ALA A 303 13.97 -11.09 8.70
CA ALA A 303 14.20 -10.04 7.72
C ALA A 303 13.30 -8.84 8.02
N ARG A 304 13.92 -7.66 7.96
CA ARG A 304 13.28 -6.38 8.22
C ARG A 304 13.01 -5.63 6.92
N MET A 305 11.97 -4.82 6.93
CA MET A 305 11.63 -3.94 5.81
C MET A 305 11.38 -2.53 6.34
N PRO A 306 11.92 -1.50 5.67
CA PRO A 306 11.62 -0.12 6.00
C PRO A 306 10.12 0.14 5.96
N MET A 307 9.66 0.91 6.94
CA MET A 307 8.28 1.33 7.10
C MET A 307 8.21 2.85 7.21
N VAL A 308 7.20 3.42 6.57
CA VAL A 308 6.74 4.78 6.81
C VAL A 308 5.42 4.68 7.56
N VAL A 309 5.33 5.34 8.72
CA VAL A 309 4.09 5.48 9.48
C VAL A 309 3.73 6.96 9.57
N LEU A 310 2.53 7.29 9.09
CA LEU A 310 1.94 8.62 9.18
C LEU A 310 0.88 8.61 10.27
N ARG A 311 1.24 9.13 11.44
CA ARG A 311 0.41 9.12 12.65
C ARG A 311 -0.32 10.44 12.81
N GLN A 312 -1.64 10.38 12.99
CA GLN A 312 -2.49 11.55 13.21
C GLN A 312 -3.48 11.28 14.35
N GLY A 313 -3.62 12.23 15.27
CA GLY A 313 -4.69 12.24 16.27
C GLY A 313 -5.91 13.04 15.81
N GLY A 314 -7.12 12.58 16.16
CA GLY A 314 -8.35 13.34 15.92
C GLY A 314 -9.61 12.48 15.92
N ALA A 315 -10.76 13.09 15.64
CA ALA A 315 -12.01 12.34 15.39
C ALA A 315 -12.03 11.72 13.97
N SER A 316 -11.20 12.24 13.06
CA SER A 316 -11.05 11.77 11.69
C SER A 316 -9.60 11.92 11.23
N ALA A 317 -9.25 11.23 10.15
CA ALA A 317 -7.97 11.37 9.47
C ALA A 317 -8.13 11.44 7.95
N ARG A 318 -7.18 12.10 7.30
CA ARG A 318 -7.05 12.20 5.84
C ARG A 318 -5.58 12.16 5.50
N TYR A 319 -5.19 11.21 4.68
CA TYR A 319 -3.85 11.07 4.14
C TYR A 319 -3.89 11.32 2.64
N LEU A 320 -2.95 12.13 2.15
CA LEU A 320 -2.71 12.34 0.74
C LEU A 320 -1.23 12.07 0.49
N THR A 321 -0.96 10.98 -0.21
CA THR A 321 0.40 10.55 -0.55
C THR A 321 0.54 10.31 -2.04
N LEU A 322 1.72 10.58 -2.58
CA LEU A 322 2.04 10.27 -3.97
C LEU A 322 3.26 9.36 -4.02
N PHE A 323 3.19 8.31 -4.83
CA PHE A 323 4.31 7.42 -5.11
C PHE A 323 4.86 7.75 -6.49
N GLU A 324 6.02 8.41 -6.54
CA GLU A 324 6.72 8.83 -7.74
C GLU A 324 7.91 7.89 -7.99
N PRO A 325 7.81 6.95 -8.96
CA PRO A 325 9.00 6.31 -9.49
C PRO A 325 9.82 7.38 -10.22
N LEU A 326 10.98 7.74 -9.69
CA LEU A 326 11.75 8.88 -10.19
C LEU A 326 12.23 8.60 -11.62
N ASP A 327 11.86 9.50 -12.53
CA ASP A 327 12.48 9.66 -13.83
C ASP A 327 13.34 10.93 -13.78
N GLU A 328 14.66 10.78 -13.85
CA GLU A 328 15.59 11.91 -13.78
C GLU A 328 15.39 12.93 -14.91
N LYS A 329 14.74 12.53 -16.00
CA LYS A 329 14.45 13.43 -17.13
C LYS A 329 13.24 14.31 -16.91
N ALA A 330 12.32 13.92 -16.04
CA ALA A 330 11.06 14.63 -15.82
C ALA A 330 10.56 14.53 -14.36
N PRO A 331 11.39 14.82 -13.34
CA PRO A 331 10.97 14.68 -11.95
C PRO A 331 9.92 15.73 -11.58
N LEU A 332 9.03 15.38 -10.66
CA LEU A 332 8.25 16.37 -9.92
C LEU A 332 9.21 17.29 -9.16
N ARG A 333 9.03 18.59 -9.35
CA ARG A 333 9.79 19.65 -8.68
C ARG A 333 9.08 20.12 -7.42
N ALA A 334 7.75 20.18 -7.47
CA ALA A 334 6.93 20.53 -6.33
C ALA A 334 5.56 19.87 -6.40
N VAL A 335 4.97 19.68 -5.22
CA VAL A 335 3.59 19.25 -5.03
C VAL A 335 2.96 20.23 -4.06
N ARG A 336 1.75 20.71 -4.35
CA ARG A 336 1.00 21.57 -3.43
C ARG A 336 -0.49 21.28 -3.46
N LEU A 337 -1.14 21.54 -2.33
CA LEU A 337 -2.58 21.44 -2.19
C LEU A 337 -3.19 22.85 -2.31
N GLU A 338 -3.96 23.10 -3.36
CA GLU A 338 -4.75 24.31 -3.52
C GLU A 338 -6.19 24.03 -3.09
N ARG A 339 -6.67 24.74 -2.05
CA ARG A 339 -8.07 24.61 -1.61
C ARG A 339 -8.96 25.44 -2.53
N GLY A 340 -10.06 24.86 -3.01
CA GLY A 340 -11.03 25.57 -3.83
C GLY A 340 -11.61 26.79 -3.11
N ILE A 341 -11.89 27.85 -3.87
CA ILE A 341 -12.56 29.06 -3.37
C ILE A 341 -13.99 28.68 -2.94
N ALA A 342 -14.47 29.24 -1.82
CA ALA A 342 -15.86 29.11 -1.35
C ALA A 342 -16.35 27.66 -1.17
N GLY A 343 -15.48 26.74 -0.75
CA GLY A 343 -15.85 25.34 -0.50
C GLY A 343 -15.83 24.45 -1.75
N GLY A 344 -15.22 24.91 -2.85
CA GLY A 344 -14.90 24.05 -3.99
C GLY A 344 -13.92 22.91 -3.63
N PRO A 345 -13.84 21.86 -4.45
CA PRO A 345 -12.96 20.72 -4.20
C PRO A 345 -11.51 21.18 -4.13
N ALA A 346 -10.72 20.55 -3.27
CA ALA A 346 -9.28 20.78 -3.25
C ALA A 346 -8.64 20.16 -4.50
N GLU A 347 -7.64 20.86 -5.04
CA GLU A 347 -6.85 20.41 -6.19
C GLU A 347 -5.41 20.20 -5.75
N LEU A 348 -4.84 19.08 -6.17
CA LEU A 348 -3.42 18.83 -6.06
C LEU A 348 -2.76 19.37 -7.31
N VAL A 349 -1.80 20.27 -7.15
CA VAL A 349 -0.99 20.78 -8.25
C VAL A 349 0.37 20.09 -8.25
N LEU A 350 0.69 19.48 -9.38
CA LEU A 350 1.92 18.74 -9.65
C LEU A 350 2.76 19.59 -10.59
N GLU A 351 3.93 20.06 -10.13
CA GLU A 351 4.82 20.88 -10.94
C GLU A 351 6.00 20.07 -11.44
N ARG A 352 6.23 20.14 -12.75
CA ARG A 352 7.43 19.68 -13.43
C ARG A 352 8.15 20.90 -14.01
N GLU A 353 9.31 20.68 -14.60
CA GLU A 353 10.17 21.77 -15.09
C GLU A 353 9.50 22.65 -16.16
N THR A 354 8.66 22.06 -17.01
CA THR A 354 8.05 22.75 -18.15
C THR A 354 6.52 22.78 -18.12
N GLU A 355 5.89 22.12 -17.15
CA GLU A 355 4.45 21.96 -17.10
C GLU A 355 3.93 21.82 -15.67
N SER A 356 2.64 22.09 -15.50
CA SER A 356 1.92 21.85 -14.26
C SER A 356 0.63 21.10 -14.56
N GLU A 357 0.38 20.05 -13.81
CA GLU A 357 -0.84 19.23 -13.88
C GLU A 357 -1.70 19.48 -12.64
N ARG A 358 -3.02 19.51 -12.83
CA ARG A 358 -4.00 19.66 -11.74
C ARG A 358 -4.81 18.40 -11.61
N VAL A 359 -4.76 17.82 -10.42
CA VAL A 359 -5.51 16.62 -10.07
C VAL A 359 -6.61 17.00 -9.09
N ARG A 360 -7.86 16.76 -9.49
CA ARG A 360 -9.02 17.01 -8.63
C ARG A 360 -9.11 15.90 -7.58
N LEU A 361 -9.12 16.27 -6.31
CA LEU A 361 -9.29 15.32 -5.21
C LEU A 361 -10.78 14.94 -5.07
N ASN A 362 -11.04 13.69 -4.73
CA ASN A 362 -12.39 13.12 -4.65
C ASN A 362 -13.00 13.21 -3.24
#